data_AF-A0A0C1HGB5-F1
#
_entry.id   AF-A0A0C1HGB5-F1
#
_cell.length_a   1.000
_cell.length_b   1.000
_cell.length_c   1.000
_cell.angle_alpha   90.00
_cell.angle_beta   90.00
_cell.angle_gamma   90.00
#
_symmetry.space_group_name_H-M   'P 1'
#
loop_
_entity.id
_entity.type
_entity.pdbx_description
1 polymer ?
#
loop_
_entity_poly.entity_id
_entity_poly.type
_entity_poly.pdbx_seq_one_letter_code
_entity_poly.pdbx_strand_id
1 'polypeptide(L)'
;MFELSVACKYLRPRWRQLSVSIISLISILVIALVVWLIVVFFSVTSGLEKRWIEKLIALTAPVRLTPTEAYYNSYYYQIDSISENSNYTLKTIGEKWRADQSDPYDPQLDIEVPSNWPKPDREEDGSLKDPVKKAFFIIKNLPYSPSIKARDYEVCASNLRLRMLRKTPETNPTLTQAFLSQATYLGSLDNENLAILKATLPISDADINNLLYTLSIASENVQEDHPASADSVNQQLLRERLKTFFKYTEVNWLKTPPAGWALPTVLQKNASLPKQLPGGFQMSALPILESLDKILYLQKILFDVNFEVEGQQVSGRIPMGNLLIAHPKIKTHFNNSPPLSPFWFYKAGNSQEDLKVFLPKDAALGEGILLPKPFREAGVLLGDRGYISFQTPTVSALQEQRIQVFVAGFYDQGLIPVGGKFILVNEA
;
A
#
# COMPACT_ATOMS: atom_id res chain seq x y z
N MET A 1 17.40 -14.74 -57.41
CA MET A 1 18.09 -13.42 -57.30
C MET A 1 17.82 -12.47 -58.48
N PHE A 2 17.61 -12.98 -59.70
CA PHE A 2 17.30 -12.14 -60.87
C PHE A 2 16.01 -11.31 -60.69
N GLU A 3 14.94 -11.91 -60.17
CA GLU A 3 13.65 -11.23 -59.95
C GLU A 3 13.73 -10.06 -58.94
N LEU A 4 14.49 -10.23 -57.85
CA LEU A 4 14.75 -9.14 -56.89
C LEU A 4 15.53 -7.99 -57.53
N SER A 5 16.50 -8.31 -58.40
CA SER A 5 17.28 -7.31 -59.14
C SER A 5 16.42 -6.55 -60.16
N VAL A 6 15.44 -7.20 -60.79
CA VAL A 6 14.49 -6.56 -61.69
C VAL A 6 13.58 -5.63 -60.90
N ALA A 7 13.01 -6.07 -59.77
CA ALA A 7 12.16 -5.25 -58.92
C ALA A 7 12.87 -3.99 -58.38
N CYS A 8 14.11 -4.13 -57.89
CA CYS A 8 14.90 -2.99 -57.41
C CYS A 8 15.21 -1.96 -58.51
N LYS A 9 15.30 -2.39 -59.78
CA LYS A 9 15.52 -1.50 -60.93
C LYS A 9 14.33 -0.60 -61.23
N TYR A 10 13.11 -1.02 -60.86
CA TYR A 10 11.88 -0.22 -60.98
C TYR A 10 11.66 0.76 -59.82
N LEU A 11 12.25 0.49 -58.65
CA LEU A 11 12.16 1.37 -57.47
C LEU A 11 13.19 2.52 -57.48
N ARG A 12 14.22 2.46 -58.35
CA ARG A 12 15.28 3.48 -58.43
C ARG A 12 14.85 4.66 -59.32
N PRO A 13 14.83 5.91 -58.83
CA PRO A 13 14.28 7.04 -59.57
C PRO A 13 15.09 7.34 -60.83
N ARG A 14 14.42 7.44 -61.98
CA ARG A 14 15.03 7.81 -63.27
C ARG A 14 14.66 9.24 -63.63
N TRP A 15 15.66 10.09 -63.84
CA TRP A 15 15.50 11.52 -64.15
C TRP A 15 14.63 11.83 -65.38
N ARG A 16 14.49 10.88 -66.34
CA ARG A 16 13.63 11.04 -67.53
C ARG A 16 12.17 10.60 -67.32
N GLN A 17 11.82 9.99 -66.19
CA GLN A 17 10.48 9.49 -65.85
C GLN A 17 10.10 9.92 -64.42
N LEU A 18 10.17 11.23 -64.17
CA LEU A 18 9.95 11.81 -62.84
C LEU A 18 8.55 11.54 -62.30
N SER A 19 7.50 11.63 -63.12
CA SER A 19 6.11 11.42 -62.67
C SER A 19 5.88 10.02 -62.10
N VAL A 20 6.44 8.98 -62.73
CA VAL A 20 6.32 7.59 -62.26
C VAL A 20 7.13 7.37 -60.97
N SER A 21 8.29 8.02 -60.85
CA SER A 21 9.13 7.95 -59.65
C SER A 21 8.52 8.68 -58.46
N ILE A 22 7.77 9.77 -58.69
CA ILE A 22 7.05 10.50 -57.64
C ILE A 22 5.87 9.68 -57.13
N ILE A 23 5.11 9.04 -58.02
CA ILE A 23 3.98 8.18 -57.63
C ILE A 23 4.46 6.99 -56.78
N SER A 24 5.59 6.35 -57.15
CA SER A 24 6.14 5.25 -56.36
C SER A 24 6.65 5.71 -54.98
N LEU A 25 7.30 6.88 -54.91
CA LEU A 25 7.75 7.47 -53.65
C LEU A 25 6.58 7.81 -52.71
N ILE A 26 5.52 8.43 -53.25
CA ILE A 26 4.31 8.75 -52.49
C ILE A 26 3.65 7.45 -51.99
N SER A 27 3.55 6.42 -52.83
CA SER A 27 3.00 5.12 -52.45
C SER A 27 3.79 4.48 -51.30
N ILE A 28 5.12 4.49 -51.38
CA ILE A 28 6.00 3.98 -50.30
C ILE A 28 5.79 4.78 -49.01
N LEU A 29 5.68 6.11 -49.09
CA LEU A 29 5.47 6.96 -47.92
C LEU A 29 4.12 6.67 -47.26
N VAL A 30 3.05 6.54 -48.04
CA VAL A 30 1.71 6.20 -47.53
C VAL A 30 1.74 4.82 -46.85
N ILE A 31 2.32 3.82 -47.49
CA ILE A 31 2.45 2.47 -46.90
C ILE A 31 3.30 2.52 -45.62
N ALA A 32 4.43 3.24 -45.63
CA ALA A 32 5.29 3.39 -44.47
C ALA A 32 4.57 4.09 -43.31
N LEU A 33 3.76 5.12 -43.59
CA LEU A 33 2.96 5.83 -42.58
C LEU A 33 1.89 4.93 -41.98
N VAL A 34 1.19 4.14 -42.81
CA VAL A 34 0.18 3.17 -42.34
C VAL A 34 0.84 2.10 -41.48
N VAL A 35 1.95 1.51 -41.94
CA VAL A 35 2.69 0.51 -41.16
C VAL A 35 3.21 1.10 -39.85
N TRP A 36 3.76 2.32 -39.87
CA TRP A 36 4.22 3.01 -38.67
C TRP A 36 3.09 3.22 -37.67
N LEU A 37 1.93 3.68 -38.12
CA LEU A 37 0.76 3.89 -37.26
C LEU A 37 0.27 2.57 -36.64
N ILE A 38 0.23 1.48 -37.43
CA ILE A 38 -0.12 0.14 -36.95
C ILE A 38 0.89 -0.35 -35.90
N VAL A 39 2.20 -0.17 -36.14
CA VAL A 39 3.25 -0.57 -35.19
C VAL A 39 3.17 0.24 -33.90
N VAL A 40 2.95 1.55 -33.98
CA VAL A 40 2.76 2.41 -32.80
C VAL A 40 1.53 1.96 -32.02
N PHE A 41 0.41 1.71 -32.70
CA PHE A 41 -0.80 1.22 -32.07
C PHE A 41 -0.55 -0.12 -31.35
N PHE A 42 0.03 -1.11 -32.03
CA PHE A 42 0.34 -2.41 -31.41
C PHE A 42 1.36 -2.32 -30.27
N SER A 43 2.32 -1.40 -30.37
CA SER A 43 3.29 -1.16 -29.30
C SER A 43 2.61 -0.60 -28.04
N VAL A 44 1.71 0.37 -28.22
CA VAL A 44 0.93 0.94 -27.12
C VAL A 44 -0.01 -0.12 -26.52
N THR A 45 -0.73 -0.89 -27.32
CA THR A 45 -1.65 -1.93 -26.81
C THR A 45 -0.89 -3.02 -26.08
N SER A 46 0.19 -3.54 -26.65
CA SER A 46 1.01 -4.59 -26.02
C SER A 46 1.68 -4.09 -24.72
N GLY A 47 2.12 -2.83 -24.70
CA GLY A 47 2.70 -2.20 -23.52
C GLY A 47 1.67 -1.98 -22.40
N LEU A 48 0.45 -1.57 -22.74
CA LEU A 48 -0.66 -1.45 -21.80
C LEU A 48 -1.09 -2.82 -21.27
N GLU A 49 -1.26 -3.80 -22.14
CA GLU A 49 -1.63 -5.17 -21.79
C GLU A 49 -0.64 -5.78 -20.82
N LYS A 50 0.68 -5.68 -21.11
CA LYS A 50 1.71 -6.21 -20.21
C LYS A 50 1.64 -5.55 -18.83
N ARG A 51 1.50 -4.23 -18.76
CA ARG A 51 1.33 -3.52 -17.48
C ARG A 51 0.05 -3.90 -16.76
N TRP A 52 -1.03 -4.17 -17.48
CA TRP A 52 -2.30 -4.59 -16.89
C TRP A 52 -2.23 -6.00 -16.34
N ILE A 53 -1.66 -6.94 -17.09
CA ILE A 53 -1.43 -8.32 -16.65
C ILE A 53 -0.54 -8.32 -15.41
N GLU A 54 0.56 -7.56 -15.41
CA GLU A 54 1.45 -7.45 -14.25
C GLU A 54 0.72 -6.92 -13.00
N LYS A 55 -0.16 -5.93 -13.14
CA LYS A 55 -0.96 -5.39 -12.02
C LYS A 55 -2.05 -6.34 -11.54
N LEU A 56 -2.72 -7.04 -12.45
CA LEU A 56 -3.72 -8.05 -12.12
C LEU A 56 -3.09 -9.16 -11.28
N ILE A 57 -1.99 -9.73 -11.77
CA ILE A 57 -1.27 -10.81 -11.08
C ILE A 57 -0.68 -10.35 -9.75
N ALA A 58 -0.33 -9.07 -9.60
CA ALA A 58 0.21 -8.56 -8.33
C ALA A 58 -0.78 -8.63 -7.16
N LEU A 59 -2.09 -8.58 -7.43
CA LEU A 59 -3.14 -8.49 -6.42
C LEU A 59 -4.01 -9.74 -6.32
N THR A 60 -3.96 -10.62 -7.34
CA THR A 60 -4.74 -11.86 -7.38
C THR A 60 -3.83 -13.06 -7.27
N ALA A 61 -4.23 -14.06 -6.47
CA ALA A 61 -3.56 -15.35 -6.49
C ALA A 61 -3.68 -16.01 -7.88
N PRO A 62 -2.58 -16.55 -8.46
CA PRO A 62 -2.61 -17.20 -9.77
C PRO A 62 -3.39 -18.52 -9.74
N VAL A 63 -3.48 -19.15 -8.56
CA VAL A 63 -4.23 -20.39 -8.32
C VAL A 63 -5.03 -20.22 -7.04
N ARG A 64 -6.33 -20.48 -7.10
CA ARG A 64 -7.23 -20.44 -5.93
C ARG A 64 -7.75 -21.84 -5.65
N LEU A 65 -7.57 -22.29 -4.41
CA LEU A 65 -8.21 -23.49 -3.91
C LEU A 65 -9.57 -23.10 -3.30
N THR A 66 -10.65 -23.66 -3.84
CA THR A 66 -12.00 -23.42 -3.33
C THR A 66 -12.61 -24.76 -2.91
N PRO A 67 -13.06 -24.92 -1.66
CA PRO A 67 -13.72 -26.13 -1.22
C PRO A 67 -15.07 -26.30 -1.93
N THR A 68 -15.42 -27.55 -2.22
CA THR A 68 -16.73 -27.93 -2.78
C THR A 68 -17.72 -28.24 -1.67
N GLU A 69 -19.02 -28.30 -1.97
CA GLU A 69 -20.03 -28.75 -1.00
C GLU A 69 -19.72 -30.16 -0.49
N ALA A 70 -19.18 -31.04 -1.33
CA ALA A 70 -18.76 -32.38 -0.94
C ALA A 70 -17.65 -32.37 0.13
N TYR A 71 -16.75 -31.38 0.10
CA TYR A 71 -15.72 -31.22 1.13
C TYR A 71 -16.34 -30.85 2.48
N TYR A 72 -17.24 -29.86 2.51
CA TYR A 72 -17.91 -29.43 3.75
C TYR A 72 -18.82 -30.51 4.35
N ASN A 73 -19.38 -31.36 3.50
CA ASN A 73 -20.19 -32.49 3.95
C ASN A 73 -19.36 -33.74 4.27
N SER A 74 -18.04 -33.71 4.11
CA SER A 74 -17.19 -34.88 4.36
C SER A 74 -16.89 -35.07 5.85
N TYR A 75 -16.60 -36.32 6.23
CA TYR A 75 -16.08 -36.66 7.56
C TYR A 75 -14.86 -35.79 7.91
N TYR A 76 -13.93 -35.64 6.96
CA TYR A 76 -12.66 -34.92 7.13
C TYR A 76 -12.84 -33.47 7.64
N TYR A 77 -13.89 -32.78 7.18
CA TYR A 77 -14.19 -31.41 7.61
C TYR A 77 -15.01 -31.39 8.90
N GLN A 78 -16.03 -32.23 8.99
CA GLN A 78 -16.98 -32.20 10.12
C GLN A 78 -16.37 -32.69 11.43
N ILE A 79 -15.40 -33.60 11.37
CA ILE A 79 -14.78 -34.22 12.55
C ILE A 79 -14.15 -33.21 13.51
N ASP A 80 -13.68 -32.07 13.00
CA ASP A 80 -13.12 -31.01 13.84
C ASP A 80 -14.13 -30.40 14.83
N SER A 81 -15.43 -30.45 14.50
CA SER A 81 -16.48 -29.89 15.34
C SER A 81 -16.73 -30.68 16.63
N ILE A 82 -16.35 -31.96 16.65
CA ILE A 82 -16.55 -32.85 17.80
C ILE A 82 -15.25 -33.30 18.46
N SER A 83 -14.11 -32.85 17.93
CA SER A 83 -12.80 -33.22 18.44
C SER A 83 -12.19 -32.18 19.39
N GLU A 84 -11.74 -32.64 20.56
CA GLU A 84 -11.02 -31.83 21.54
C GLU A 84 -9.71 -31.29 20.95
N ASN A 85 -8.98 -32.08 20.16
CA ASN A 85 -7.73 -31.66 19.51
C ASN A 85 -7.94 -30.50 18.52
N SER A 86 -9.16 -30.33 18.01
CA SER A 86 -9.56 -29.20 17.16
C SER A 86 -10.24 -28.07 17.94
N ASN A 87 -10.26 -28.14 19.28
CA ASN A 87 -11.00 -27.24 20.18
C ASN A 87 -12.49 -27.15 19.83
N TYR A 88 -13.09 -28.22 19.30
CA TYR A 88 -14.48 -28.26 18.84
C TYR A 88 -14.82 -27.18 17.80
N THR A 89 -13.83 -26.76 17.00
CA THR A 89 -13.99 -25.72 15.98
C THR A 89 -13.62 -26.25 14.61
N LEU A 90 -14.52 -26.05 13.64
CA LEU A 90 -14.26 -26.35 12.24
C LEU A 90 -13.02 -25.58 11.77
N LYS A 91 -12.13 -26.27 11.04
CA LYS A 91 -10.88 -25.67 10.58
C LYS A 91 -10.97 -25.20 9.14
N THR A 92 -10.31 -24.07 8.87
CA THR A 92 -10.09 -23.60 7.50
C THR A 92 -9.13 -24.55 6.77
N ILE A 93 -9.08 -24.44 5.45
CA ILE A 93 -8.12 -25.20 4.62
C ILE A 93 -6.68 -24.89 5.05
N GLY A 94 -6.39 -23.62 5.35
CA GLY A 94 -5.07 -23.19 5.83
C GLY A 94 -4.67 -23.84 7.14
N GLU A 95 -5.59 -23.89 8.10
CA GLU A 95 -5.39 -24.57 9.38
C GLU A 95 -5.20 -26.07 9.19
N LYS A 96 -6.03 -26.73 8.37
CA LYS A 96 -5.86 -28.16 8.02
C LYS A 96 -4.53 -28.45 7.35
N TRP A 97 -4.03 -27.54 6.52
CA TRP A 97 -2.72 -27.70 5.88
C TRP A 97 -1.57 -27.63 6.89
N ARG A 98 -1.68 -26.74 7.88
CA ARG A 98 -0.68 -26.54 8.94
C ARG A 98 -0.80 -27.56 10.08
N ALA A 99 -1.93 -28.26 10.18
CA ALA A 99 -2.18 -29.25 11.22
C ALA A 99 -1.23 -30.46 11.10
N ASP A 100 -0.63 -30.84 12.22
CA ASP A 100 0.29 -31.98 12.30
C ASP A 100 -0.45 -33.29 11.96
N GLN A 101 -1.66 -33.46 12.52
CA GLN A 101 -2.50 -34.63 12.32
C GLN A 101 -3.65 -34.32 11.34
N SER A 102 -3.89 -35.27 10.43
CA SER A 102 -4.98 -35.17 9.44
C SER A 102 -6.33 -35.61 10.01
N ASP A 103 -6.33 -36.55 10.97
CA ASP A 103 -7.50 -36.96 11.75
C ASP A 103 -7.27 -36.55 13.21
N PRO A 104 -7.95 -35.51 13.73
CA PRO A 104 -7.78 -35.07 15.11
C PRO A 104 -8.59 -35.91 16.11
N TYR A 105 -9.49 -36.78 15.64
CA TYR A 105 -10.45 -37.51 16.48
C TYR A 105 -9.79 -38.55 17.38
N ASP A 106 -10.14 -38.52 18.67
CA ASP A 106 -9.77 -39.54 19.65
C ASP A 106 -11.02 -40.23 20.22
N PRO A 107 -11.27 -41.52 19.93
CA PRO A 107 -12.42 -42.26 20.45
C PRO A 107 -12.53 -42.34 21.98
N GLN A 108 -11.47 -42.07 22.73
CA GLN A 108 -11.47 -42.11 24.19
C GLN A 108 -11.93 -40.80 24.83
N LEU A 109 -11.72 -39.68 24.14
CA LEU A 109 -11.97 -38.32 24.64
C LEU A 109 -13.18 -37.69 23.95
N ASP A 110 -13.33 -37.94 22.66
CA ASP A 110 -14.31 -37.29 21.80
C ASP A 110 -15.66 -38.01 21.81
N ILE A 111 -16.69 -37.25 21.42
CA ILE A 111 -18.06 -37.77 21.30
C ILE A 111 -18.13 -38.75 20.12
N GLU A 112 -18.85 -39.85 20.29
CA GLU A 112 -19.05 -40.83 19.21
C GLU A 112 -19.58 -40.17 17.93
N VAL A 113 -18.93 -40.49 16.82
CA VAL A 113 -19.30 -39.96 15.50
C VAL A 113 -20.74 -40.34 15.16
N PRO A 114 -21.63 -39.38 14.82
CA PRO A 114 -23.01 -39.66 14.48
C PRO A 114 -23.15 -40.67 13.33
N SER A 115 -24.10 -41.60 13.46
CA SER A 115 -24.31 -42.66 12.46
C SER A 115 -24.78 -42.16 11.09
N ASN A 116 -25.30 -40.93 11.03
CA ASN A 116 -25.74 -40.28 9.80
C ASN A 116 -24.60 -39.53 9.07
N TRP A 117 -23.41 -39.41 9.67
CA TRP A 117 -22.26 -38.81 9.00
C TRP A 117 -21.70 -39.74 7.91
N PRO A 118 -21.08 -39.16 6.86
CA PRO A 118 -20.37 -39.97 5.89
C PRO A 118 -19.21 -40.69 6.55
N LYS A 119 -18.89 -41.88 6.03
CA LYS A 119 -17.76 -42.67 6.52
C LYS A 119 -16.44 -41.96 6.18
N PRO A 120 -15.40 -42.13 7.02
CA PRO A 120 -14.07 -41.61 6.74
C PRO A 120 -13.56 -42.18 5.41
N ASP A 121 -13.13 -41.29 4.49
CA ASP A 121 -12.45 -41.69 3.25
C ASP A 121 -11.02 -42.10 3.61
N ARG A 122 -10.67 -43.37 3.41
CA ARG A 122 -9.39 -43.95 3.83
C ARG A 122 -8.58 -44.39 2.61
N GLU A 123 -7.26 -44.27 2.71
CA GLU A 123 -6.33 -44.84 1.74
C GLU A 123 -6.29 -46.38 1.87
N GLU A 124 -5.59 -47.04 0.93
CA GLU A 124 -5.40 -48.50 0.95
C GLU A 124 -4.67 -49.00 2.21
N ASP A 125 -3.86 -48.15 2.86
CA ASP A 125 -3.17 -48.44 4.11
C ASP A 125 -4.05 -48.24 5.37
N GLY A 126 -5.30 -47.81 5.19
CA GLY A 126 -6.24 -47.55 6.27
C GLY A 126 -6.11 -46.18 6.93
N SER A 127 -5.14 -45.35 6.54
CA SER A 127 -5.02 -43.96 7.00
C SER A 127 -6.13 -43.07 6.43
N LEU A 128 -6.49 -42.00 7.15
CA LEU A 128 -7.48 -41.04 6.65
C LEU A 128 -6.87 -40.26 5.48
N LYS A 129 -7.59 -40.23 4.35
CA LYS A 129 -7.19 -39.46 3.18
C LYS A 129 -7.26 -37.97 3.48
N ASP A 130 -6.13 -37.29 3.32
CA ASP A 130 -6.03 -35.84 3.50
C ASP A 130 -6.10 -35.12 2.14
N PRO A 131 -7.29 -34.64 1.73
CA PRO A 131 -7.44 -33.94 0.46
C PRO A 131 -6.69 -32.61 0.43
N VAL A 132 -6.45 -31.97 1.59
CA VAL A 132 -5.79 -30.67 1.68
C VAL A 132 -4.29 -30.84 1.44
N LYS A 133 -3.62 -31.70 2.20
CA LYS A 133 -2.18 -31.98 2.02
C LYS A 133 -1.89 -32.52 0.62
N LYS A 134 -2.77 -33.37 0.06
CA LYS A 134 -2.67 -33.84 -1.33
C LYS A 134 -2.78 -32.69 -2.33
N ALA A 135 -3.77 -31.81 -2.19
CA ALA A 135 -3.93 -30.67 -3.09
C ALA A 135 -2.70 -29.73 -3.06
N PHE A 136 -2.19 -29.40 -1.86
CA PHE A 136 -0.99 -28.58 -1.71
C PHE A 136 0.26 -29.27 -2.26
N PHE A 137 0.39 -30.58 -2.10
CA PHE A 137 1.47 -31.36 -2.72
C PHE A 137 1.43 -31.29 -4.25
N ILE A 138 0.25 -31.44 -4.85
CA ILE A 138 0.07 -31.31 -6.31
C ILE A 138 0.47 -29.90 -6.78
N ILE A 139 0.00 -28.86 -6.08
CA ILE A 139 0.30 -27.45 -6.42
C ILE A 139 1.82 -27.19 -6.35
N LYS A 140 2.48 -27.69 -5.29
CA LYS A 140 3.93 -27.59 -5.12
C LYS A 140 4.74 -28.33 -6.19
N ASN A 141 4.16 -29.31 -6.88
CA ASN A 141 4.85 -30.08 -7.92
C ASN A 141 4.51 -29.60 -9.34
N LEU A 142 3.75 -28.52 -9.51
CA LEU A 142 3.50 -27.95 -10.83
C LEU A 142 4.81 -27.45 -11.47
N PRO A 143 4.96 -27.54 -12.80
CA PRO A 143 6.21 -27.19 -13.50
C PRO A 143 6.65 -25.71 -13.36
N TYR A 144 5.78 -24.83 -12.85
CA TYR A 144 6.05 -23.41 -12.57
C TYR A 144 6.33 -23.12 -11.07
N SER A 145 6.49 -24.19 -10.27
CA SER A 145 6.47 -24.23 -8.79
C SER A 145 7.41 -23.31 -8.02
N PRO A 146 8.67 -23.04 -8.40
CA PRO A 146 9.53 -22.23 -7.53
C PRO A 146 9.00 -20.80 -7.31
N SER A 147 8.02 -20.35 -8.11
CA SER A 147 7.36 -19.05 -7.96
C SER A 147 5.96 -19.09 -7.33
N ILE A 148 5.33 -20.26 -7.17
CA ILE A 148 3.94 -20.37 -6.70
C ILE A 148 3.95 -20.85 -5.24
N LYS A 149 3.75 -19.91 -4.32
CA LYS A 149 3.58 -20.21 -2.90
C LYS A 149 2.09 -20.25 -2.56
N ALA A 150 1.69 -21.27 -1.81
CA ALA A 150 0.33 -21.37 -1.32
C ALA A 150 0.17 -20.54 -0.04
N ARG A 151 -0.83 -19.69 -0.01
CA ARG A 151 -1.15 -18.77 1.10
C ARG A 151 -2.65 -18.73 1.30
N ASP A 152 -3.05 -18.51 2.55
CA ASP A 152 -4.45 -18.30 2.88
C ASP A 152 -4.86 -16.90 2.44
N TYR A 153 -5.99 -16.83 1.74
CA TYR A 153 -6.53 -15.59 1.23
C TYR A 153 -7.94 -15.43 1.77
N GLU A 154 -8.04 -14.63 2.82
CA GLU A 154 -9.31 -14.29 3.44
C GLU A 154 -9.83 -12.98 2.90
N VAL A 155 -11.14 -12.94 2.62
CA VAL A 155 -11.83 -11.73 2.24
C VAL A 155 -13.02 -11.52 3.15
N CYS A 156 -13.05 -10.38 3.83
CA CYS A 156 -14.14 -10.01 4.72
C CYS A 156 -14.80 -8.72 4.24
N ALA A 157 -16.14 -8.67 4.22
CA ALA A 157 -16.88 -7.43 3.98
C ALA A 157 -16.90 -6.59 5.26
N SER A 158 -16.60 -5.29 5.15
CA SER A 158 -16.58 -4.35 6.26
C SER A 158 -17.00 -2.95 5.82
N ASN A 159 -17.09 -2.02 6.77
CA ASN A 159 -17.19 -0.59 6.47
C ASN A 159 -15.95 0.12 7.00
N LEU A 160 -15.26 0.85 6.13
CA LEU A 160 -14.16 1.72 6.50
C LEU A 160 -14.70 3.14 6.71
N ARG A 161 -14.43 3.73 7.88
CA ARG A 161 -14.62 5.16 8.12
C ARG A 161 -13.27 5.81 8.40
N LEU A 162 -12.83 6.68 7.49
CA LEU A 162 -11.64 7.51 7.64
C LEU A 162 -12.02 8.93 8.05
N ARG A 163 -11.24 9.48 8.97
CA ARG A 163 -11.24 10.86 9.40
C ARG A 163 -10.01 11.57 8.82
N MET A 164 -10.27 12.57 7.98
CA MET A 164 -9.28 13.40 7.33
C MET A 164 -9.19 14.73 8.07
N LEU A 165 -8.04 14.99 8.70
CA LEU A 165 -7.76 16.25 9.38
C LEU A 165 -6.81 17.08 8.53
N ARG A 166 -7.20 18.31 8.19
CA ARG A 166 -6.41 19.20 7.31
C ARG A 166 -6.27 20.56 7.95
N LYS A 167 -5.12 21.21 7.75
CA LYS A 167 -4.97 22.65 8.04
C LYS A 167 -5.35 23.44 6.80
N THR A 168 -6.17 24.46 6.95
CA THR A 168 -6.43 25.39 5.85
C THR A 168 -5.14 26.15 5.50
N PRO A 169 -4.89 26.40 4.20
CA PRO A 169 -3.70 27.10 3.74
C PRO A 169 -3.76 28.63 3.96
N GLU A 170 -4.74 29.13 4.72
CA GLU A 170 -4.95 30.55 4.98
C GLU A 170 -3.94 31.13 5.99
N THR A 171 -3.87 32.45 6.09
CA THR A 171 -2.99 33.18 7.02
C THR A 171 -3.21 32.80 8.49
N ASN A 172 -4.43 32.38 8.85
CA ASN A 172 -4.75 31.74 10.13
C ASN A 172 -5.18 30.29 9.88
N PRO A 173 -4.29 29.30 10.05
CA PRO A 173 -4.60 27.91 9.76
C PRO A 173 -5.64 27.39 10.75
N THR A 174 -6.86 27.16 10.27
CA THR A 174 -7.91 26.46 11.01
C THR A 174 -7.87 24.97 10.69
N LEU A 175 -8.17 24.14 11.68
CA LEU A 175 -8.29 22.70 11.49
C LEU A 175 -9.66 22.39 10.88
N THR A 176 -9.65 21.81 9.69
CA THR A 176 -10.84 21.26 9.04
C THR A 176 -10.87 19.75 9.17
N GLN A 177 -12.07 19.21 9.25
CA GLN A 177 -12.33 17.79 9.37
C GLN A 177 -13.29 17.35 8.28
N ALA A 178 -12.95 16.26 7.61
CA ALA A 178 -13.80 15.58 6.65
C ALA A 178 -13.79 14.09 6.94
N PHE A 179 -14.86 13.40 6.53
CA PHE A 179 -14.99 11.96 6.69
C PHE A 179 -15.22 11.28 5.36
N LEU A 180 -14.64 10.10 5.20
CA LEU A 180 -14.92 9.19 4.11
C LEU A 180 -15.41 7.87 4.72
N SER A 181 -16.67 7.52 4.46
CA SER A 181 -17.22 6.22 4.86
C SER A 181 -17.61 5.42 3.62
N GLN A 182 -17.14 4.19 3.53
CA GLN A 182 -17.40 3.32 2.38
C GLN A 182 -17.43 1.85 2.79
N ALA A 183 -18.37 1.09 2.22
CA ALA A 183 -18.35 -0.36 2.29
C ALA A 183 -17.17 -0.91 1.49
N THR A 184 -16.35 -1.75 2.13
CA THR A 184 -15.06 -2.21 1.64
C THR A 184 -14.88 -3.71 1.86
N TYR A 185 -14.01 -4.31 1.06
CA TYR A 185 -13.56 -5.68 1.25
C TYR A 185 -12.15 -5.65 1.84
N LEU A 186 -11.93 -6.34 2.94
CA LEU A 186 -10.62 -6.51 3.55
C LEU A 186 -9.99 -7.77 2.97
N GLY A 187 -8.76 -7.66 2.51
CA GLY A 187 -7.92 -8.77 2.12
C GLY A 187 -6.68 -8.86 3.00
N SER A 188 -6.26 -10.09 3.33
CA SER A 188 -4.98 -10.31 4.00
C SER A 188 -3.82 -9.97 3.08
N LEU A 189 -2.84 -9.19 3.57
CA LEU A 189 -1.61 -8.91 2.86
C LEU A 189 -0.71 -10.16 2.86
N ASP A 190 -0.37 -10.67 1.68
CA ASP A 190 0.70 -11.65 1.54
C ASP A 190 2.08 -10.97 1.63
N ASN A 191 2.72 -11.12 2.79
CA ASN A 191 4.03 -10.54 3.08
C ASN A 191 5.14 -11.07 2.16
N GLU A 192 4.94 -12.19 1.45
CA GLU A 192 5.94 -12.75 0.53
C GLU A 192 5.67 -12.39 -0.93
N ASN A 193 4.51 -11.82 -1.23
CA ASN A 193 4.16 -11.37 -2.58
C ASN A 193 4.85 -10.04 -2.91
N LEU A 194 6.06 -10.12 -3.46
CA LEU A 194 6.82 -8.94 -3.88
C LEU A 194 6.23 -8.23 -5.12
N ALA A 195 5.32 -8.86 -5.85
CA ALA A 195 4.71 -8.22 -7.03
C ALA A 195 3.87 -7.00 -6.63
N ILE A 196 3.35 -6.95 -5.40
CA ILE A 196 2.61 -5.80 -4.88
C ILE A 196 3.42 -4.50 -4.91
N LEU A 197 4.75 -4.58 -4.76
CA LEU A 197 5.64 -3.42 -4.83
C LEU A 197 5.59 -2.72 -6.19
N LYS A 198 5.23 -3.44 -7.26
CA LYS A 198 5.02 -2.85 -8.60
C LYS A 198 3.71 -2.09 -8.69
N ALA A 199 2.72 -2.45 -7.87
CA ALA A 199 1.42 -1.79 -7.79
C ALA A 199 1.42 -0.64 -6.77
N THR A 200 2.35 -0.60 -5.81
CA THR A 200 2.40 0.49 -4.81
C THR A 200 2.66 1.85 -5.45
N LEU A 201 1.90 2.84 -4.99
CA LEU A 201 2.08 4.23 -5.41
C LEU A 201 3.17 4.91 -4.59
N PRO A 202 3.97 5.81 -5.19
CA PRO A 202 4.98 6.55 -4.46
C PRO A 202 4.34 7.48 -3.43
N ILE A 203 5.00 7.59 -2.27
CA ILE A 203 4.66 8.53 -1.20
C ILE A 203 4.98 9.95 -1.69
N SER A 204 4.02 10.88 -1.57
CA SER A 204 4.20 12.28 -1.97
C SER A 204 4.63 13.18 -0.82
N ASP A 205 5.07 14.41 -1.13
CA ASP A 205 5.35 15.44 -0.14
C ASP A 205 4.11 15.74 0.74
N ALA A 206 2.91 15.74 0.15
CA ALA A 206 1.67 15.98 0.89
C ALA A 206 1.40 14.87 1.91
N ASP A 207 1.68 13.62 1.54
CA ASP A 207 1.54 12.45 2.42
C ASP A 207 2.46 12.58 3.64
N ILE A 208 3.72 12.96 3.44
CA ILE A 208 4.68 13.12 4.53
C ILE A 208 4.33 14.29 5.45
N ASN A 209 3.92 15.42 4.89
CA ASN A 209 3.50 16.56 5.70
C ASN A 209 2.23 16.24 6.51
N ASN A 210 1.27 15.52 5.93
CA ASN A 210 0.08 15.06 6.65
C ASN A 210 0.46 14.08 7.76
N LEU A 211 1.28 13.07 7.45
CA LEU A 211 1.75 12.11 8.44
C LEU A 211 2.45 12.79 9.61
N LEU A 212 3.39 13.70 9.34
CA LEU A 212 4.10 14.45 10.38
C LEU A 212 3.13 15.26 11.25
N TYR A 213 2.11 15.86 10.64
CA TYR A 213 1.06 16.55 11.37
C TYR A 213 0.24 15.59 12.23
N THR A 214 -0.25 14.48 11.68
CA THR A 214 -1.11 13.56 12.41
C THR A 214 -0.38 12.88 13.55
N LEU A 215 0.95 12.66 13.47
CA LEU A 215 1.75 12.16 14.60
C LEU A 215 1.62 13.02 15.88
N SER A 216 1.27 14.31 15.75
CA SER A 216 1.03 15.23 16.87
C SER A 216 -0.37 15.18 17.48
N ILE A 217 -1.29 14.42 16.87
CA ILE A 217 -2.69 14.30 17.28
C ILE A 217 -2.91 12.98 18.02
N ALA A 218 -3.65 13.02 19.12
CA ALA A 218 -4.02 11.86 19.93
C ALA A 218 -5.01 10.94 19.19
N SER A 219 -4.99 9.65 19.53
CA SER A 219 -5.80 8.63 18.86
C SER A 219 -7.12 8.32 19.58
N GLU A 220 -7.28 8.79 20.81
CA GLU A 220 -8.39 8.40 21.69
C GLU A 220 -9.74 8.95 21.18
N ASN A 221 -9.73 10.07 20.45
CA ASN A 221 -10.94 10.75 20.00
C ASN A 221 -11.30 10.48 18.52
N VAL A 222 -10.82 9.39 17.90
CA VAL A 222 -11.13 9.08 16.47
C VAL A 222 -12.64 9.01 16.20
N GLN A 223 -13.44 8.76 17.24
CA GLN A 223 -14.91 8.70 17.19
C GLN A 223 -15.61 10.07 17.20
N GLU A 224 -14.91 11.15 17.54
CA GLU A 224 -15.54 12.47 17.70
C GLU A 224 -15.63 13.25 16.37
N ASP A 225 -16.80 13.82 16.11
CA ASP A 225 -17.13 14.53 14.88
C ASP A 225 -16.66 16.00 14.87
N HIS A 226 -16.08 16.50 15.96
CA HIS A 226 -15.69 17.90 16.09
C HIS A 226 -14.17 18.12 15.86
N PRO A 227 -13.75 19.04 14.98
CA PRO A 227 -12.32 19.27 14.71
C PRO A 227 -11.53 19.78 15.93
N ALA A 228 -12.15 20.57 16.80
CA ALA A 228 -11.47 21.14 17.97
C ALA A 228 -11.18 20.12 19.08
N SER A 229 -11.68 18.88 18.96
CA SER A 229 -11.41 17.81 19.91
C SER A 229 -10.23 16.92 19.53
N ALA A 230 -9.46 17.33 18.51
CA ALA A 230 -8.16 16.75 18.20
C ALA A 230 -7.14 17.13 19.30
N ASP A 231 -7.11 16.34 20.38
CA ASP A 231 -6.15 16.54 21.46
C ASP A 231 -4.71 16.33 20.98
N SER A 232 -3.79 17.11 21.52
CA SER A 232 -2.36 16.90 21.28
C SER A 232 -1.87 15.67 22.03
N VAL A 233 -1.03 14.86 21.38
CA VAL A 233 -0.39 13.70 22.02
C VAL A 233 0.44 14.12 23.23
N ASN A 234 0.54 13.26 24.24
CA ASN A 234 1.52 13.40 25.31
C ASN A 234 2.92 13.67 24.73
N GLN A 235 3.63 14.63 25.32
CA GLN A 235 4.97 15.06 24.89
C GLN A 235 5.95 13.90 24.75
N GLN A 236 5.91 12.90 25.63
CA GLN A 236 6.81 11.73 25.53
C GLN A 236 6.53 10.92 24.26
N LEU A 237 5.28 10.56 24.00
CA LEU A 237 4.89 9.79 22.83
C LEU A 237 5.11 10.59 21.54
N LEU A 238 4.89 11.92 21.56
CA LEU A 238 5.25 12.80 20.44
C LEU A 238 6.76 12.72 20.13
N ARG A 239 7.62 12.78 21.15
CA ARG A 239 9.08 12.69 20.97
C ARG A 239 9.50 11.36 20.38
N GLU A 240 8.94 10.26 20.88
CA GLU A 240 9.21 8.91 20.37
C GLU A 240 8.82 8.80 18.90
N ARG A 241 7.61 9.26 18.54
CA ARG A 241 7.13 9.26 17.15
C ARG A 241 7.99 10.11 16.22
N LEU A 242 8.38 11.32 16.66
CA LEU A 242 9.25 12.20 15.86
C LEU A 242 10.65 11.60 15.68
N LYS A 243 11.22 10.99 16.72
CA LYS A 243 12.50 10.29 16.60
C LYS A 243 12.42 9.13 15.61
N THR A 244 11.35 8.33 15.67
CA THR A 244 11.12 7.24 14.71
C THR A 244 10.95 7.77 13.29
N PHE A 245 10.20 8.85 13.10
CA PHE A 245 9.99 9.50 11.80
C PHE A 245 11.32 9.98 11.19
N PHE A 246 12.09 10.80 11.91
CA PHE A 246 13.36 11.34 11.41
C PHE A 246 14.49 10.31 11.30
N LYS A 247 14.38 9.16 11.99
CA LYS A 247 15.30 8.04 11.80
C LYS A 247 15.19 7.42 10.40
N TYR A 248 14.01 7.49 9.78
CA TYR A 248 13.71 6.87 8.49
C TYR A 248 13.38 7.87 7.39
N THR A 249 13.50 9.17 7.66
CA THR A 249 13.24 10.25 6.70
C THR A 249 14.35 11.28 6.75
N GLU A 250 15.02 11.49 5.62
CA GLU A 250 15.98 12.57 5.45
C GLU A 250 15.26 13.80 4.89
N VAL A 251 15.37 14.91 5.60
CA VAL A 251 14.82 16.21 5.20
C VAL A 251 15.97 17.14 4.87
N ASN A 252 16.04 17.55 3.60
CA ASN A 252 17.07 18.47 3.09
C ASN A 252 16.49 19.81 2.62
N TRP A 253 15.17 19.86 2.43
CA TRP A 253 14.46 21.00 1.88
C TRP A 253 13.16 21.24 2.63
N LEU A 254 12.88 22.51 2.89
CA LEU A 254 11.58 23.00 3.31
C LEU A 254 10.96 23.85 2.20
N LYS A 255 9.65 23.99 2.23
CA LYS A 255 8.84 24.76 1.31
C LYS A 255 7.87 25.64 2.07
N THR A 256 7.70 26.87 1.62
CA THR A 256 6.72 27.80 2.19
C THR A 256 5.29 27.36 1.84
N PRO A 257 4.31 27.59 2.74
CA PRO A 257 2.91 27.29 2.47
C PRO A 257 2.37 28.12 1.29
N PRO A 258 1.25 27.72 0.66
CA PRO A 258 0.71 28.40 -0.52
C PRO A 258 0.43 29.90 -0.34
N ALA A 259 0.02 30.33 0.87
CA ALA A 259 -0.20 31.74 1.19
C ALA A 259 1.10 32.57 1.38
N GLY A 260 2.27 31.95 1.21
CA GLY A 260 3.56 32.56 1.48
C GLY A 260 3.94 32.48 2.97
N TRP A 261 5.15 32.94 3.29
CA TRP A 261 5.72 32.80 4.63
C TRP A 261 6.41 34.08 5.09
N ALA A 262 6.00 34.62 6.23
CA ALA A 262 6.66 35.76 6.83
C ALA A 262 8.05 35.35 7.35
N LEU A 263 9.09 36.03 6.87
CA LEU A 263 10.47 35.75 7.25
C LEU A 263 10.68 36.13 8.73
N PRO A 264 11.11 35.23 9.61
CA PRO A 264 11.36 35.54 11.01
C PRO A 264 12.41 36.65 11.18
N THR A 265 12.22 37.51 12.18
CA THR A 265 13.15 38.61 12.48
C THR A 265 14.58 38.13 12.74
N VAL A 266 14.76 36.91 13.25
CA VAL A 266 16.06 36.26 13.46
C VAL A 266 16.86 36.10 12.16
N LEU A 267 16.18 35.96 11.02
CA LEU A 267 16.80 35.88 9.70
C LEU A 267 16.90 37.24 8.98
N GLN A 268 16.16 38.25 9.44
CA GLN A 268 16.19 39.62 8.91
C GLN A 268 17.40 40.40 9.43
N LYS A 269 18.61 39.91 9.13
CA LYS A 269 19.87 40.57 9.53
C LYS A 269 20.14 41.85 8.73
N ASN A 270 19.57 41.96 7.53
CA ASN A 270 19.68 43.11 6.63
C ASN A 270 18.30 43.71 6.35
N ALA A 271 18.19 45.04 6.38
CA ALA A 271 16.94 45.77 6.13
C ALA A 271 16.39 45.62 4.70
N SER A 272 17.20 45.10 3.77
CA SER A 272 16.85 44.90 2.37
C SER A 272 16.14 43.57 2.08
N LEU A 273 16.05 42.66 3.04
CA LEU A 273 15.40 41.35 2.82
C LEU A 273 13.87 41.50 2.73
N PRO A 274 13.20 40.75 1.83
CA PRO A 274 11.75 40.78 1.76
C PRO A 274 11.15 40.26 3.06
N LYS A 275 10.11 40.96 3.53
CA LYS A 275 9.39 40.58 4.78
C LYS A 275 8.64 39.25 4.64
N GLN A 276 8.30 38.86 3.42
CA GLN A 276 7.54 37.65 3.12
C GLN A 276 8.12 36.96 1.89
N LEU A 277 8.31 35.64 1.99
CA LEU A 277 8.65 34.78 0.86
C LEU A 277 7.38 34.31 0.16
N PRO A 278 7.41 34.18 -1.19
CA PRO A 278 6.27 33.72 -1.96
C PRO A 278 5.89 32.28 -1.60
N GLY A 279 4.65 31.90 -1.88
CA GLY A 279 4.16 30.55 -1.66
C GLY A 279 4.89 29.52 -2.52
N GLY A 280 5.28 28.41 -1.91
CA GLY A 280 6.02 27.34 -2.56
C GLY A 280 7.51 27.59 -2.79
N PHE A 281 8.08 28.66 -2.25
CA PHE A 281 9.52 28.90 -2.21
C PHE A 281 10.23 27.75 -1.47
N GLN A 282 11.28 27.20 -2.08
CA GLN A 282 12.06 26.10 -1.52
C GLN A 282 13.36 26.62 -0.91
N MET A 283 13.70 26.10 0.26
CA MET A 283 14.92 26.47 0.98
C MET A 283 15.63 25.21 1.47
N SER A 284 16.96 25.21 1.44
CA SER A 284 17.72 24.11 2.03
C SER A 284 17.60 24.19 3.55
N ALA A 285 17.34 23.04 4.17
CA ALA A 285 17.02 22.94 5.58
C ALA A 285 17.43 21.58 6.13
N LEU A 286 18.17 21.58 7.24
CA LEU A 286 18.56 20.36 7.95
C LEU A 286 17.92 20.34 9.36
N PRO A 287 17.23 19.25 9.75
CA PRO A 287 16.63 19.15 11.07
C PRO A 287 17.68 19.02 12.17
N ILE A 288 17.52 19.78 13.24
CA ILE A 288 18.37 19.69 14.43
C ILE A 288 17.78 18.61 15.35
N LEU A 289 18.25 17.37 15.23
CA LEU A 289 17.68 16.22 15.94
C LEU A 289 17.76 16.31 17.47
N GLU A 290 18.78 16.99 18.00
CA GLU A 290 18.91 17.26 19.45
C GLU A 290 17.75 18.11 20.00
N SER A 291 17.11 18.92 19.14
CA SER A 291 15.95 19.74 19.55
C SER A 291 14.71 18.90 19.87
N LEU A 292 14.67 17.63 19.41
CA LEU A 292 13.54 16.75 19.62
C LEU A 292 13.38 16.35 21.09
N ASP A 293 14.46 16.28 21.88
CA ASP A 293 14.41 15.80 23.27
C ASP A 293 13.58 16.70 24.20
N LYS A 294 13.49 17.99 23.88
CA LYS A 294 12.79 19.00 24.68
C LYS A 294 11.53 19.52 24.00
N ILE A 295 11.08 18.87 22.93
CA ILE A 295 9.99 19.39 22.14
C ILE A 295 8.65 19.24 22.88
N LEU A 296 7.82 20.29 22.76
CA LEU A 296 6.47 20.35 23.29
C LEU A 296 5.41 20.33 22.18
N TYR A 297 5.74 20.92 21.03
CA TYR A 297 4.84 21.08 19.90
C TYR A 297 5.58 20.85 18.58
N LEU A 298 4.91 20.28 17.59
CA LEU A 298 5.48 20.00 16.27
C LEU A 298 6.11 21.24 15.62
N GLN A 299 5.47 22.40 15.77
CA GLN A 299 5.93 23.67 15.19
C GLN A 299 7.30 24.11 15.71
N LYS A 300 7.76 23.57 16.85
CA LYS A 300 9.03 23.93 17.50
C LYS A 300 10.22 23.08 17.03
N ILE A 301 10.05 22.16 16.07
CA ILE A 301 11.19 21.42 15.49
C ILE A 301 12.12 22.46 14.86
N LEU A 302 13.39 22.47 15.26
CA LEU A 302 14.36 23.43 14.75
C LEU A 302 15.04 22.91 13.49
N PHE A 303 15.23 23.81 12.53
CA PHE A 303 15.97 23.56 11.30
C PHE A 303 17.07 24.60 11.14
N ASP A 304 18.26 24.14 10.73
CA ASP A 304 19.31 25.01 10.17
C ASP A 304 18.97 25.22 8.69
N VAL A 305 18.65 26.46 8.32
CA VAL A 305 18.29 26.83 6.94
C VAL A 305 19.39 27.62 6.27
N ASN A 306 19.54 27.40 4.97
CA ASN A 306 20.43 28.16 4.10
C ASN A 306 19.79 28.32 2.72
N PHE A 307 19.62 29.56 2.26
CA PHE A 307 19.00 29.84 0.97
C PHE A 307 19.35 31.25 0.49
N GLU A 308 19.14 31.50 -0.80
CA GLU A 308 19.39 32.77 -1.44
C GLU A 308 18.08 33.49 -1.76
N VAL A 309 17.99 34.76 -1.41
CA VAL A 309 16.86 35.64 -1.79
C VAL A 309 17.41 36.98 -2.23
N GLU A 310 17.00 37.43 -3.42
CA GLU A 310 17.41 38.73 -3.99
C GLU A 310 18.94 38.92 -4.00
N GLY A 311 19.69 37.85 -4.29
CA GLY A 311 21.16 37.86 -4.33
C GLY A 311 21.85 37.86 -2.95
N GLN A 312 21.10 37.76 -1.86
CA GLN A 312 21.64 37.67 -0.51
C GLN A 312 21.52 36.24 0.04
N GLN A 313 22.62 35.73 0.59
CA GLN A 313 22.63 34.46 1.30
C GLN A 313 22.08 34.64 2.72
N VAL A 314 21.01 33.92 3.02
CA VAL A 314 20.33 33.93 4.31
C VAL A 314 20.55 32.58 4.98
N SER A 315 21.16 32.61 6.16
CA SER A 315 21.34 31.42 6.99
C SER A 315 21.01 31.68 8.45
N GLY A 316 20.44 30.66 9.09
CA GLY A 316 20.14 30.70 10.51
C GLY A 316 19.24 29.55 10.96
N ARG A 317 18.90 29.58 12.24
CA ARG A 317 18.04 28.59 12.88
C ARG A 317 16.61 29.10 12.93
N ILE A 318 15.68 28.30 12.43
CA ILE A 318 14.26 28.61 12.50
C ILE A 318 13.45 27.42 13.01
N PRO A 319 12.35 27.66 13.74
CA PRO A 319 11.36 26.64 13.99
C PRO A 319 10.61 26.28 12.70
N MET A 320 10.14 25.04 12.59
CA MET A 320 9.33 24.57 11.47
C MET A 320 8.11 25.46 11.24
N GLY A 321 7.42 25.86 12.31
CA GLY A 321 6.24 26.73 12.22
C GLY A 321 5.19 26.15 11.26
N ASN A 322 4.92 26.89 10.18
CA ASN A 322 4.00 26.52 9.10
C ASN A 322 4.72 26.09 7.81
N LEU A 323 6.03 25.88 7.85
CA LEU A 323 6.80 25.35 6.72
C LEU A 323 6.45 23.89 6.49
N LEU A 324 6.55 23.47 5.24
CA LEU A 324 6.29 22.11 4.78
C LEU A 324 7.61 21.45 4.37
N ILE A 325 7.73 20.16 4.57
CA ILE A 325 8.84 19.36 4.04
C ILE A 325 8.69 19.24 2.52
N ALA A 326 9.79 19.45 1.79
CA ALA A 326 9.85 19.27 0.35
C ALA A 326 10.83 18.16 -0.02
N HIS A 327 10.45 17.31 -0.98
CA HIS A 327 11.27 16.22 -1.51
C HIS A 327 11.94 15.34 -0.41
N PRO A 328 11.18 14.81 0.57
CA PRO A 328 11.77 13.96 1.60
C PRO A 328 12.32 12.68 1.00
N LYS A 329 13.52 12.26 1.42
CA LYS A 329 14.02 10.91 1.10
C LYS A 329 13.57 9.95 2.19
N ILE A 330 12.71 9.02 1.83
CA ILE A 330 12.08 8.09 2.76
C ILE A 330 12.70 6.70 2.60
N LYS A 331 13.06 6.08 3.71
CA LYS A 331 13.54 4.69 3.70
C LYS A 331 12.36 3.73 3.67
N THR A 332 12.17 3.05 2.54
CA THR A 332 11.13 2.02 2.34
C THR A 332 11.70 0.60 2.29
N HIS A 333 13.03 0.46 2.18
CA HIS A 333 13.73 -0.83 2.19
C HIS A 333 14.67 -0.91 3.39
N PHE A 334 14.55 -2.01 4.11
CA PHE A 334 15.39 -2.38 5.25
C PHE A 334 16.07 -3.73 5.00
N ASN A 335 17.29 -3.87 5.49
CA ASN A 335 18.05 -5.12 5.39
C ASN A 335 17.45 -6.18 6.33
N ASN A 336 17.17 -5.79 7.56
CA ASN A 336 16.48 -6.59 8.58
C ASN A 336 15.22 -5.86 9.04
N SER A 337 14.29 -6.57 9.68
CA SER A 337 13.11 -5.94 10.28
C SER A 337 13.56 -4.83 11.25
N PRO A 338 13.11 -3.57 11.04
CA PRO A 338 13.56 -2.48 11.87
C PRO A 338 13.01 -2.64 13.30
N PRO A 339 13.80 -2.31 14.34
CA PRO A 339 13.35 -2.45 15.74
C PRO A 339 12.18 -1.52 16.08
N LEU A 340 12.04 -0.41 15.34
CA LEU A 340 10.90 0.48 15.38
C LEU A 340 10.29 0.49 13.99
N SER A 341 9.01 0.13 13.87
CA SER A 341 8.33 0.12 12.59
C SER A 341 8.20 1.55 12.05
N PRO A 342 8.49 1.81 10.76
CA PRO A 342 8.14 3.09 10.14
C PRO A 342 6.60 3.26 10.09
N PHE A 343 6.10 4.46 9.81
CA PHE A 343 4.65 4.71 9.73
C PHE A 343 4.05 4.51 8.32
N TRP A 344 4.76 3.80 7.46
CA TRP A 344 4.35 3.53 6.08
C TRP A 344 4.70 2.10 5.68
N PHE A 345 4.05 1.62 4.62
CA PHE A 345 4.32 0.31 4.02
C PHE A 345 5.79 0.18 3.59
N TYR A 346 6.45 -0.92 3.99
CA TYR A 346 7.88 -1.12 3.76
C TYR A 346 8.22 -2.56 3.40
N LYS A 347 9.44 -2.77 2.93
CA LYS A 347 10.02 -4.09 2.67
C LYS A 347 11.27 -4.33 3.52
N ALA A 348 11.45 -5.54 4.02
CA ALA A 348 12.62 -5.95 4.77
C ALA A 348 13.19 -7.28 4.27
N GLY A 349 14.51 -7.36 4.12
CA GLY A 349 15.25 -8.56 3.69
C GLY A 349 16.54 -8.24 2.94
N ASN A 350 17.52 -9.13 3.06
CA ASN A 350 18.86 -8.99 2.48
C ASN A 350 18.99 -9.59 1.07
N SER A 351 18.24 -10.66 0.80
CA SER A 351 18.23 -11.40 -0.46
C SER A 351 16.85 -11.31 -1.12
N GLN A 352 16.72 -11.61 -2.42
CA GLN A 352 15.41 -11.68 -3.08
C GLN A 352 14.52 -12.79 -2.51
N GLU A 353 15.10 -13.86 -1.96
CA GLU A 353 14.36 -14.99 -1.39
C GLU A 353 13.82 -14.68 0.03
N ASP A 354 14.52 -13.85 0.79
CA ASP A 354 14.14 -13.44 2.15
C ASP A 354 13.36 -12.11 2.19
N LEU A 355 13.22 -11.43 1.05
CA LEU A 355 12.56 -10.14 0.99
C LEU A 355 11.06 -10.32 1.24
N LYS A 356 10.56 -9.60 2.26
CA LYS A 356 9.15 -9.56 2.63
C LYS A 356 8.66 -8.13 2.70
N VAL A 357 7.36 -7.95 2.54
CA VAL A 357 6.64 -6.69 2.71
C VAL A 357 5.86 -6.70 4.01
N PHE A 358 5.64 -5.52 4.58
CA PHE A 358 5.01 -5.37 5.89
C PHE A 358 4.15 -4.12 5.94
N LEU A 359 2.97 -4.22 6.57
CA LEU A 359 2.22 -3.07 7.03
C LEU A 359 2.59 -2.76 8.48
N PRO A 360 2.83 -1.48 8.82
CA PRO A 360 3.22 -1.10 10.15
C PRO A 360 2.06 -1.26 11.15
N LYS A 361 2.41 -1.51 12.41
CA LYS A 361 1.49 -1.58 13.54
C LYS A 361 2.01 -0.67 14.65
N ASP A 362 1.12 0.12 15.22
CA ASP A 362 1.45 1.02 16.33
C ASP A 362 0.36 0.88 17.41
N ALA A 363 0.78 0.71 18.66
CA ALA A 363 -0.13 0.45 19.77
C ALA A 363 -1.18 1.56 19.96
N ALA A 364 -0.85 2.79 19.57
CA ALA A 364 -1.74 3.94 19.70
C ALA A 364 -2.40 4.34 18.37
N LEU A 365 -1.80 4.10 17.20
CA LEU A 365 -2.44 4.42 15.91
C LEU A 365 -3.33 3.29 15.38
N GLY A 366 -3.14 2.07 15.87
CA GLY A 366 -3.81 0.87 15.39
C GLY A 366 -3.03 0.17 14.26
N GLU A 367 -3.76 -0.49 13.37
CA GLU A 367 -3.20 -1.24 12.25
C GLU A 367 -2.99 -0.34 11.03
N GLY A 368 -1.83 -0.47 10.38
CA GLY A 368 -1.57 0.16 9.10
C GLY A 368 -2.33 -0.55 7.98
N ILE A 369 -2.98 0.22 7.11
CA ILE A 369 -3.72 -0.32 5.96
C ILE A 369 -3.18 0.20 4.63
N LEU A 370 -3.29 -0.62 3.59
CA LEU A 370 -3.00 -0.22 2.21
C LEU A 370 -4.30 0.03 1.45
N LEU A 371 -4.45 1.24 0.93
CA LEU A 371 -5.67 1.67 0.25
C LEU A 371 -5.51 1.69 -1.27
N PRO A 372 -6.58 1.44 -2.04
CA PRO A 372 -6.54 1.53 -3.49
C PRO A 372 -6.50 3.00 -3.93
N LYS A 373 -5.99 3.24 -5.14
CA LYS A 373 -5.78 4.57 -5.75
C LYS A 373 -6.97 5.54 -5.63
N PRO A 374 -8.25 5.13 -5.77
CA PRO A 374 -9.39 6.03 -5.65
C PRO A 374 -9.50 6.74 -4.30
N PHE A 375 -9.03 6.14 -3.20
CA PHE A 375 -8.99 6.82 -1.90
C PHE A 375 -8.03 8.01 -1.93
N ARG A 376 -6.87 7.84 -2.57
CA ARG A 376 -5.91 8.93 -2.77
C ARG A 376 -6.50 10.04 -3.64
N GLU A 377 -7.20 9.68 -4.71
CA GLU A 377 -7.90 10.63 -5.58
C GLU A 377 -9.05 11.35 -4.85
N ALA A 378 -9.65 10.72 -3.85
CA ALA A 378 -10.63 11.33 -2.96
C ALA A 378 -10.02 12.24 -1.87
N GLY A 379 -8.69 12.41 -1.85
CA GLY A 379 -7.99 13.34 -0.96
C GLY A 379 -7.49 12.72 0.35
N VAL A 380 -7.53 11.40 0.49
CA VAL A 380 -6.90 10.67 1.61
C VAL A 380 -5.38 10.75 1.48
N LEU A 381 -4.69 10.95 2.60
CA LEU A 381 -3.24 11.05 2.71
C LEU A 381 -2.69 10.07 3.75
N LEU A 382 -1.38 9.77 3.69
CA LEU A 382 -0.74 8.94 4.73
C LEU A 382 -0.93 9.53 6.12
N GLY A 383 -1.14 8.65 7.10
CA GLY A 383 -1.36 9.02 8.50
C GLY A 383 -2.78 9.50 8.80
N ASP A 384 -3.69 9.57 7.82
CA ASP A 384 -5.13 9.66 8.08
C ASP A 384 -5.58 8.44 8.89
N ARG A 385 -6.54 8.66 9.79
CA ARG A 385 -6.94 7.66 10.79
C ARG A 385 -8.40 7.35 10.69
N GLY A 386 -8.78 6.18 11.17
CA GLY A 386 -10.15 5.76 11.13
C GLY A 386 -10.37 4.47 11.90
N TYR A 387 -11.49 3.84 11.58
CA TYR A 387 -11.77 2.49 12.04
C TYR A 387 -12.40 1.67 10.93
N ILE A 388 -12.13 0.38 10.98
CA ILE A 388 -12.85 -0.65 10.25
C ILE A 388 -13.92 -1.17 11.19
N SER A 389 -15.17 -1.20 10.74
CA SER A 389 -16.28 -1.77 11.49
C SER A 389 -16.84 -3.01 10.80
N PHE A 390 -17.15 -4.04 11.58
CA PHE A 390 -17.85 -5.24 11.15
C PHE A 390 -18.86 -5.68 12.20
N GLN A 391 -19.87 -6.44 11.78
CA GLN A 391 -20.90 -6.95 12.68
C GLN A 391 -20.53 -8.35 13.13
N THR A 392 -20.49 -8.56 14.45
CA THR A 392 -20.24 -9.86 15.04
C THR A 392 -21.49 -10.31 15.82
N PRO A 393 -22.02 -11.52 15.57
CA PRO A 393 -23.10 -12.05 16.37
C PRO A 393 -22.58 -12.36 17.78
N THR A 394 -23.23 -11.80 18.79
CA THR A 394 -23.04 -12.19 20.19
C THR A 394 -24.26 -12.98 20.66
N VAL A 395 -24.16 -13.65 21.81
CA VAL A 395 -25.26 -14.45 22.40
C VAL A 395 -26.56 -13.64 22.55
N SER A 396 -26.47 -12.31 22.66
CA SER A 396 -27.62 -11.42 22.94
C SER A 396 -28.04 -10.53 21.76
N ALA A 397 -27.11 -10.13 20.89
CA ALA A 397 -27.37 -9.21 19.78
C ALA A 397 -26.26 -9.20 18.72
N LEU A 398 -26.54 -8.61 17.55
CA LEU A 398 -25.49 -8.19 16.62
C LEU A 398 -24.77 -6.96 17.20
N GLN A 399 -23.48 -7.11 17.50
CA GLN A 399 -22.65 -6.02 18.01
C GLN A 399 -21.69 -5.54 16.91
N GLU A 400 -21.57 -4.22 16.76
CA GLU A 400 -20.54 -3.63 15.90
C GLU A 400 -19.19 -3.68 16.62
N GLN A 401 -18.24 -4.39 16.02
CA GLN A 401 -16.84 -4.39 16.43
C GLN A 401 -16.06 -3.39 15.58
N ARG A 402 -15.12 -2.68 16.20
CA ARG A 402 -14.32 -1.64 15.55
C ARG A 402 -12.83 -1.87 15.78
N ILE A 403 -12.06 -1.85 14.71
CA ILE A 403 -10.59 -1.92 14.75
C ILE A 403 -10.04 -0.57 14.30
N GLN A 404 -9.18 0.03 15.12
CA GLN A 404 -8.52 1.29 14.78
C GLN A 404 -7.47 1.07 13.70
N VAL A 405 -7.45 1.96 12.72
CA VAL A 405 -6.56 1.88 11.57
C VAL A 405 -5.98 3.23 11.17
N PHE A 406 -4.83 3.21 10.51
CA PHE A 406 -4.26 4.38 9.86
C PHE A 406 -3.73 4.05 8.47
N VAL A 407 -3.76 5.04 7.58
CA VAL A 407 -3.33 4.88 6.19
C VAL A 407 -1.81 4.83 6.11
N ALA A 408 -1.27 3.67 5.75
CA ALA A 408 0.18 3.42 5.66
C ALA A 408 0.70 3.46 4.21
N GLY A 409 -0.18 3.45 3.21
CA GLY A 409 0.22 3.55 1.82
C GLY A 409 -0.94 3.36 0.86
N PHE A 410 -0.62 3.47 -0.43
CA PHE A 410 -1.58 3.29 -1.51
C PHE A 410 -1.05 2.33 -2.57
N TYR A 411 -1.97 1.67 -3.27
CA TYR A 411 -1.65 0.84 -4.42
C TYR A 411 -2.61 1.10 -5.58
N ASP A 412 -2.15 0.83 -6.79
CA ASP A 412 -2.94 0.88 -8.00
C ASP A 412 -3.56 -0.50 -8.26
N GLN A 413 -4.87 -0.60 -8.07
CA GLN A 413 -5.61 -1.84 -8.29
C GLN A 413 -5.73 -2.26 -9.77
N GLY A 414 -5.30 -1.43 -10.73
CA GLY A 414 -5.55 -1.67 -12.14
C GLY A 414 -7.04 -1.78 -12.48
N LEU A 415 -7.38 -2.72 -13.36
CA LEU A 415 -8.76 -2.92 -13.85
C LEU A 415 -9.57 -3.94 -13.02
N ILE A 416 -9.17 -4.22 -11.77
CA ILE A 416 -9.89 -5.17 -10.93
C ILE A 416 -11.29 -4.60 -10.60
N PRO A 417 -12.40 -5.31 -10.93
CA PRO A 417 -13.76 -4.80 -10.77
C PRO A 417 -14.13 -4.39 -9.33
N VAL A 418 -13.55 -5.05 -8.34
CA VAL A 418 -13.75 -4.79 -6.91
C VAL A 418 -12.63 -3.92 -6.32
N GLY A 419 -11.57 -3.65 -7.10
CA GLY A 419 -10.30 -3.14 -6.60
C GLY A 419 -10.38 -1.74 -6.00
N GLY A 420 -11.35 -0.92 -6.40
CA GLY A 420 -11.56 0.40 -5.79
C GLY A 420 -12.09 0.38 -4.36
N LYS A 421 -12.51 -0.78 -3.86
CA LYS A 421 -13.04 -1.00 -2.50
C LYS A 421 -12.29 -2.10 -1.74
N PHE A 422 -11.26 -2.68 -2.36
CA PHE A 422 -10.46 -3.73 -1.76
C PHE A 422 -9.34 -3.07 -0.94
N ILE A 423 -9.17 -3.46 0.31
CA ILE A 423 -8.20 -2.88 1.25
C ILE A 423 -7.32 -4.01 1.74
N LEU A 424 -6.01 -3.79 1.81
CA LEU A 424 -5.09 -4.77 2.37
C LEU A 424 -4.77 -4.44 3.82
N VAL A 425 -4.88 -5.45 4.67
CA VAL A 425 -4.59 -5.42 6.10
C VAL A 425 -3.55 -6.48 6.45
N ASN A 426 -2.90 -6.37 7.62
CA ASN A 426 -2.03 -7.46 8.10
C ASN A 426 -2.82 -8.77 8.27
N GLU A 427 -2.20 -9.91 7.94
CA GLU A 427 -2.70 -11.23 8.33
C GLU A 427 -2.71 -11.29 9.87
N ALA A 428 -3.81 -11.80 10.46
CA ALA A 428 -4.06 -11.83 11.90
C ALA A 428 -3.24 -12.91 12.61
#